data_AF-U7QID0-F1
#
_entry.id   AF-U7QID0-F1
#
_cell.length_a   1.000
_cell.length_b   1.000
_cell.length_c   1.000
_cell.angle_alpha   90.00
_cell.angle_beta   90.00
_cell.angle_gamma   90.00
#
_symmetry.space_group_name_H-M   'P 1'
#
loop_
_entity.id
_entity.type
_entity.pdbx_description
1 polymer ?
#
loop_
_entity_poly.entity_id
_entity_poly.type
_entity_poly.pdbx_seq_one_letter_code
_entity_poly.pdbx_strand_id
1 'polypeptide(L)'
;MQYILHFKTDSYLKRFPFAPEKLSPEYLLFYKAGDEISISDYTPNLQGNHIRVILENVDVRSVSLEDIEKQYYCLASEVEIFNTEVARGSRDAQKFPPTLLPKVNLKVPFHTQHNNQQNPSGACNVTCIAMILKYYGVDSRTPDDINRNVQLEDVLYLKTTQWDKENGFYGSSQARHQPLFLMRLLREWGQKYGQGALQNSHFKEFASENDIKQHIASGNPVVIHGYFTNFGHIIVVKGYDETTREWICNDPNGKWLGYQGGYDKNASGENVRYSYDNVREVCHIGGGIWCHFPIPRVLRLKQQLMEGQDVIQVQTALKKLGFSVEPNGIFDKNTDSAVQQFQQEKDLTVDGVVGSKTWASLFTTSA
;
A
#
# COMPACT_ATOMS: atom_id res chain seq x y z
N MET A 1 -10.68 10.47 -12.50
CA MET A 1 -11.80 9.85 -11.77
C MET A 1 -12.58 11.00 -11.25
N GLN A 2 -13.84 11.04 -11.61
CA GLN A 2 -14.80 11.85 -10.93
C GLN A 2 -15.35 10.92 -9.83
N TYR A 3 -15.20 11.29 -8.58
CA TYR A 3 -15.85 10.59 -7.47
C TYR A 3 -16.99 11.47 -6.96
N ILE A 4 -18.01 10.86 -6.38
CA ILE A 4 -19.06 11.57 -5.66
C ILE A 4 -18.78 11.40 -4.18
N LEU A 5 -18.60 12.50 -3.46
CA LEU A 5 -18.64 12.52 -2.01
C LEU A 5 -20.10 12.74 -1.58
N HIS A 6 -20.66 11.75 -0.90
CA HIS A 6 -22.00 11.77 -0.35
C HIS A 6 -21.95 11.97 1.17
N PHE A 7 -22.73 12.91 1.69
CA PHE A 7 -22.78 13.20 3.11
C PHE A 7 -23.87 12.37 3.79
N LYS A 8 -23.51 11.45 4.70
CA LYS A 8 -24.48 10.63 5.46
C LYS A 8 -25.18 11.42 6.57
N THR A 9 -24.49 12.42 7.10
CA THR A 9 -24.94 13.30 8.18
C THR A 9 -24.63 14.75 7.81
N ASP A 10 -25.26 15.70 8.49
CA ASP A 10 -24.84 17.10 8.43
C ASP A 10 -23.36 17.18 8.85
N SER A 11 -22.53 17.79 8.01
CA SER A 11 -21.06 17.74 8.16
C SER A 11 -20.37 18.93 7.49
N TYR A 12 -19.08 19.05 7.73
CA TYR A 12 -18.22 20.09 7.17
C TYR A 12 -17.09 19.49 6.34
N LEU A 13 -16.84 20.08 5.18
CA LEU A 13 -15.51 20.07 4.59
C LEU A 13 -14.66 21.18 5.24
N LYS A 14 -13.43 20.84 5.59
CA LYS A 14 -12.54 21.68 6.40
C LYS A 14 -11.23 21.93 5.67
N ARG A 15 -10.68 23.14 5.72
CA ARG A 15 -9.34 23.41 5.14
C ARG A 15 -8.22 22.62 5.82
N PHE A 16 -8.38 22.36 7.10
CA PHE A 16 -7.41 21.63 7.92
C PHE A 16 -8.12 20.48 8.66
N PRO A 17 -7.42 19.39 9.01
CA PRO A 17 -8.02 18.24 9.68
C PRO A 17 -8.35 18.49 11.18
N PHE A 18 -8.60 19.72 11.60
CA PHE A 18 -9.00 20.05 12.96
C PHE A 18 -10.51 19.87 13.19
N ALA A 19 -10.92 19.97 14.46
CA ALA A 19 -12.33 20.00 14.81
C ALA A 19 -12.96 21.34 14.37
N PRO A 20 -14.22 21.37 13.92
CA PRO A 20 -14.85 22.59 13.40
C PRO A 20 -14.79 23.78 14.36
N GLU A 21 -14.88 23.53 15.67
CA GLU A 21 -14.87 24.59 16.70
C GLU A 21 -13.51 25.29 16.84
N LYS A 22 -12.45 24.70 16.27
CA LYS A 22 -11.09 25.25 16.25
C LYS A 22 -10.76 26.00 14.97
N LEU A 23 -11.69 26.06 14.02
CA LEU A 23 -11.49 26.66 12.71
C LEU A 23 -12.39 27.88 12.55
N SER A 24 -11.85 28.93 11.95
CA SER A 24 -12.65 30.08 11.56
C SER A 24 -13.67 29.69 10.47
N PRO A 25 -14.86 30.33 10.42
CA PRO A 25 -15.94 29.95 9.49
C PRO A 25 -15.54 29.93 8.00
N GLU A 26 -14.59 30.76 7.58
CA GLU A 26 -14.05 30.81 6.22
C GLU A 26 -13.31 29.54 5.78
N TYR A 27 -12.93 28.69 6.73
CA TYR A 27 -12.26 27.41 6.49
C TYR A 27 -13.22 26.22 6.48
N LEU A 28 -14.52 26.48 6.61
CA LEU A 28 -15.57 25.47 6.73
C LEU A 28 -16.57 25.61 5.58
N LEU A 29 -16.85 24.49 4.90
CA LEU A 29 -17.97 24.38 3.97
C LEU A 29 -18.98 23.39 4.55
N PHE A 30 -20.19 23.87 4.82
CA PHE A 30 -21.26 23.06 5.40
C PHE A 30 -22.06 22.33 4.30
N TYR A 31 -22.38 21.07 4.57
CA TYR A 31 -23.23 20.21 3.76
C TYR A 31 -24.23 19.46 4.63
N LYS A 32 -25.43 19.27 4.10
CA LYS A 32 -26.50 18.52 4.77
C LYS A 32 -26.38 17.04 4.48
N ALA A 33 -26.94 16.22 5.37
CA ALA A 33 -27.16 14.82 5.09
C ALA A 33 -27.92 14.64 3.76
N GLY A 34 -27.40 13.79 2.89
CA GLY A 34 -27.89 13.52 1.54
C GLY A 34 -27.24 14.37 0.44
N ASP A 35 -26.48 15.42 0.79
CA ASP A 35 -25.77 16.21 -0.22
C ASP A 35 -24.72 15.36 -0.95
N GLU A 36 -24.51 15.65 -2.24
CA GLU A 36 -23.53 14.98 -3.09
C GLU A 36 -22.69 16.00 -3.85
N ILE A 37 -21.37 15.82 -3.85
CA ILE A 37 -20.45 16.70 -4.59
C ILE A 37 -19.42 15.90 -5.37
N SER A 38 -19.00 16.43 -6.53
CA SER A 38 -17.96 15.82 -7.34
C SER A 38 -16.55 16.18 -6.84
N ILE A 39 -15.70 15.17 -6.67
CA ILE A 39 -14.31 15.31 -6.28
C ILE A 39 -13.40 14.62 -7.30
N SER A 40 -12.27 15.23 -7.61
CA SER A 40 -11.28 14.74 -8.58
C SER A 40 -10.35 13.69 -7.98
N ASP A 41 -10.13 13.77 -6.67
CA ASP A 41 -9.27 12.84 -5.94
C ASP A 41 -9.57 12.83 -4.45
N TYR A 42 -9.09 11.81 -3.74
CA TYR A 42 -9.13 11.77 -2.29
C TYR A 42 -8.03 10.88 -1.69
N THR A 43 -7.74 11.09 -0.42
CA THR A 43 -6.82 10.28 0.39
C THR A 43 -7.57 9.86 1.66
N PRO A 44 -7.92 8.58 1.81
CA PRO A 44 -8.65 8.10 2.98
C PRO A 44 -7.74 7.98 4.21
N ASN A 45 -8.37 7.94 5.38
CA ASN A 45 -7.77 7.59 6.67
C ASN A 45 -6.56 8.43 7.11
N LEU A 46 -6.53 9.70 6.73
CA LEU A 46 -5.58 10.66 7.28
C LEU A 46 -5.87 10.87 8.76
N GLN A 47 -4.81 10.81 9.58
CA GLN A 47 -4.89 10.92 11.04
C GLN A 47 -5.86 9.91 11.70
N GLY A 48 -6.20 8.81 11.01
CA GLY A 48 -6.98 7.69 11.55
C GLY A 48 -8.51 7.82 11.43
N ASN A 49 -9.03 8.98 11.03
CA ASN A 49 -10.48 9.18 10.86
C ASN A 49 -10.87 10.25 9.84
N HIS A 50 -9.94 10.97 9.21
CA HIS A 50 -10.26 11.95 8.17
C HIS A 50 -10.03 11.40 6.76
N ILE A 51 -10.79 11.95 5.82
CA ILE A 51 -10.55 11.81 4.39
C ILE A 51 -10.17 13.18 3.88
N ARG A 52 -9.06 13.28 3.15
CA ARG A 52 -8.76 14.47 2.35
C ARG A 52 -9.37 14.30 0.98
N VAL A 53 -10.08 15.31 0.49
CA VAL A 53 -10.72 15.33 -0.82
C VAL A 53 -10.20 16.51 -1.64
N ILE A 54 -10.16 16.35 -2.96
CA ILE A 54 -9.82 17.40 -3.91
C ILE A 54 -11.06 17.69 -4.75
N LEU A 55 -11.70 18.83 -4.56
CA LEU A 55 -12.90 19.21 -5.31
C LEU A 55 -12.56 19.39 -6.80
N GLU A 56 -13.47 19.01 -7.70
CA GLU A 56 -13.26 19.22 -9.15
C GLU A 56 -13.34 20.69 -9.52
N ASN A 57 -14.41 21.34 -9.05
CA ASN A 57 -14.69 22.75 -9.24
C ASN A 57 -14.61 23.48 -7.89
N VAL A 58 -14.33 24.78 -7.95
CA VAL A 58 -14.47 25.65 -6.77
C VAL A 58 -15.95 25.65 -6.41
N ASP A 59 -16.31 25.17 -5.23
CA ASP A 59 -17.68 25.32 -4.74
C ASP A 59 -17.92 26.81 -4.56
N VAL A 60 -18.95 27.33 -5.24
CA VAL A 60 -19.30 28.75 -5.35
C VAL A 60 -19.67 29.38 -3.98
N ARG A 61 -19.67 28.57 -2.91
CA ARG A 61 -19.81 28.98 -1.52
C ARG A 61 -18.51 29.55 -0.91
N SER A 62 -17.34 29.36 -1.54
CA SER A 62 -16.09 29.96 -1.07
C SER A 62 -15.87 31.36 -1.66
N VAL A 63 -15.74 32.34 -0.78
CA VAL A 63 -15.49 33.75 -1.10
C VAL A 63 -14.02 33.91 -1.54
N SER A 64 -13.81 34.54 -2.70
CA SER A 64 -12.53 34.91 -3.35
C SER A 64 -11.99 33.93 -4.41
N LEU A 65 -11.82 34.45 -5.63
CA LEU A 65 -11.26 33.79 -6.82
C LEU A 65 -9.72 33.70 -6.81
N GLU A 66 -9.05 34.29 -5.81
CA GLU A 66 -7.59 34.47 -5.81
C GLU A 66 -6.81 33.34 -5.13
N ASP A 67 -7.47 32.45 -4.38
CA ASP A 67 -6.84 31.27 -3.76
C ASP A 67 -7.66 30.00 -4.04
N ILE A 68 -7.43 29.41 -5.23
CA ILE A 68 -8.10 28.17 -5.67
C ILE A 68 -7.48 26.96 -4.93
N GLU A 69 -7.54 26.94 -3.61
CA GLU A 69 -7.28 25.72 -2.87
C GLU A 69 -8.48 24.78 -3.07
N LYS A 70 -8.26 23.65 -3.74
CA LYS A 70 -9.29 22.62 -3.99
C LYS A 70 -9.30 21.51 -2.93
N GLN A 71 -8.39 21.57 -1.96
CA GLN A 71 -8.17 20.53 -0.96
C GLN A 71 -8.96 20.81 0.32
N TYR A 72 -9.68 19.79 0.79
CA TYR A 72 -10.44 19.82 2.03
C TYR A 72 -10.37 18.48 2.77
N TYR A 73 -10.84 18.47 4.02
CA TYR A 73 -10.87 17.32 4.91
C TYR A 73 -12.27 17.12 5.50
N CYS A 74 -12.74 15.88 5.57
CA CYS A 74 -13.97 15.47 6.24
C CYS A 74 -13.75 14.23 7.11
N LEU A 75 -14.69 13.91 8.00
CA LEU A 75 -14.61 12.68 8.78
C LEU A 75 -15.13 11.48 7.98
N ALA A 76 -14.38 10.38 7.97
CA ALA A 76 -14.74 9.16 7.25
C ALA A 76 -16.07 8.55 7.72
N SER A 77 -16.45 8.77 8.98
CA SER A 77 -17.73 8.32 9.55
C SER A 77 -18.94 9.07 8.97
N GLU A 78 -18.75 10.29 8.47
CA GLU A 78 -19.82 11.21 8.08
C GLU A 78 -20.11 11.17 6.57
N VAL A 79 -19.23 10.56 5.78
CA VAL A 79 -19.33 10.56 4.32
C VAL A 79 -19.20 9.16 3.73
N GLU A 80 -19.72 8.99 2.52
CA GLU A 80 -19.40 7.89 1.62
C GLU A 80 -18.79 8.48 0.35
N ILE A 81 -17.82 7.81 -0.24
CA ILE A 81 -17.33 8.18 -1.58
C ILE A 81 -17.75 7.10 -2.55
N PHE A 82 -18.31 7.52 -3.68
CA PHE A 82 -18.68 6.67 -4.79
C PHE A 82 -17.79 6.99 -5.98
N ASN A 83 -17.43 6.00 -6.79
CA ASN A 83 -16.80 6.25 -8.08
C ASN A 83 -17.90 6.48 -9.14
N THR A 84 -17.86 7.60 -9.86
CA THR A 84 -18.88 7.92 -10.90
C THR A 84 -18.90 6.92 -12.05
N GLU A 85 -17.81 6.18 -12.29
CA GLU A 85 -17.71 5.22 -13.38
C GLU A 85 -18.35 3.86 -13.08
N VAL A 86 -18.80 3.63 -11.84
CA VAL A 86 -19.59 2.43 -11.49
C VAL A 86 -21.01 2.48 -12.10
N ALA A 87 -21.45 3.65 -12.55
CA ALA A 87 -22.75 3.85 -13.18
C ALA A 87 -22.76 3.65 -14.71
N ARG A 88 -21.89 2.79 -15.27
CA ARG A 88 -22.30 2.01 -16.45
C ARG A 88 -22.87 0.68 -16.01
N GLY A 89 -24.05 0.75 -15.39
CA GLY A 89 -24.99 -0.38 -15.32
C GLY A 89 -25.06 -1.19 -14.03
N SER A 90 -24.30 -0.89 -12.98
CA SER A 90 -24.47 -1.57 -11.68
C SER A 90 -24.51 -0.57 -10.52
N ARG A 91 -25.37 -0.81 -9.53
CA ARG A 91 -25.50 0.03 -8.33
C ARG A 91 -24.43 -0.28 -7.26
N ASP A 92 -23.45 -1.12 -7.57
CA ASP A 92 -22.42 -1.53 -6.61
C ASP A 92 -21.27 -0.54 -6.58
N ALA A 93 -21.60 0.73 -6.31
CA ALA A 93 -20.63 1.75 -6.02
C ALA A 93 -19.74 1.28 -4.87
N GLN A 94 -18.43 1.24 -5.08
CA GLN A 94 -17.47 0.91 -4.02
C GLN A 94 -17.66 1.94 -2.89
N LYS A 95 -18.18 1.48 -1.74
CA LYS A 95 -18.35 2.32 -0.55
C LYS A 95 -17.00 2.54 0.12
N PHE A 96 -16.71 3.79 0.46
CA PHE A 96 -15.50 4.18 1.17
C PHE A 96 -15.80 4.72 2.58
N PRO A 97 -15.03 4.31 3.62
CA PRO A 97 -13.91 3.36 3.54
C PRO A 97 -14.40 1.96 3.11
N PRO A 98 -13.56 1.18 2.38
CA PRO A 98 -13.93 -0.15 1.93
C PRO A 98 -14.49 -0.96 3.09
N THR A 99 -15.65 -1.59 2.90
CA THR A 99 -16.10 -2.62 3.84
C THR A 99 -15.05 -3.73 3.82
N LEU A 100 -14.33 -3.87 4.93
CA LEU A 100 -13.28 -4.87 5.04
C LEU A 100 -13.91 -6.26 4.91
N LEU A 101 -13.36 -7.09 4.02
CA LEU A 101 -13.71 -8.50 3.98
C LEU A 101 -13.41 -9.11 5.35
N PRO A 102 -14.22 -10.06 5.85
CA PRO A 102 -14.00 -10.64 7.18
C PRO A 102 -12.64 -11.34 7.32
N LYS A 103 -12.04 -11.74 6.19
CA LYS A 103 -10.73 -12.39 6.14
C LYS A 103 -10.03 -12.05 4.84
N VAL A 104 -8.75 -11.72 4.92
CA VAL A 104 -7.87 -11.51 3.76
C VAL A 104 -6.55 -12.24 4.00
N ASN A 105 -6.01 -12.88 2.96
CA ASN A 105 -4.69 -13.53 3.03
C ASN A 105 -3.96 -13.44 1.68
N LEU A 106 -3.06 -12.47 1.56
CA LEU A 106 -2.29 -12.21 0.34
C LEU A 106 -1.19 -13.27 0.15
N LYS A 107 -0.87 -13.57 -1.11
CA LYS A 107 0.15 -14.56 -1.49
C LYS A 107 1.55 -13.93 -1.55
N VAL A 108 2.01 -13.38 -0.43
CA VAL A 108 3.36 -12.82 -0.30
C VAL A 108 4.37 -13.97 -0.20
N PRO A 109 5.41 -14.02 -1.05
CA PRO A 109 6.50 -15.00 -0.93
C PRO A 109 7.17 -14.94 0.43
N PHE A 110 7.52 -16.10 0.99
CA PHE A 110 8.22 -16.18 2.27
C PHE A 110 9.73 -16.24 2.09
N HIS A 111 10.44 -15.50 2.93
CA HIS A 111 11.90 -15.56 3.09
C HIS A 111 12.25 -15.56 4.59
N THR A 112 13.26 -16.35 4.95
CA THR A 112 13.80 -16.42 6.31
C THR A 112 15.08 -15.60 6.40
N GLN A 113 15.24 -14.80 7.47
CA GLN A 113 16.47 -14.05 7.68
C GLN A 113 17.67 -14.97 7.95
N HIS A 114 17.43 -16.20 8.43
CA HIS A 114 18.50 -17.15 8.79
C HIS A 114 19.33 -17.60 7.59
N ASN A 115 18.81 -17.42 6.36
CA ASN A 115 19.54 -17.69 5.12
C ASN A 115 20.36 -16.50 4.63
N ASN A 116 20.25 -15.33 5.27
CA ASN A 116 21.05 -14.17 4.90
C ASN A 116 22.53 -14.44 5.20
N GLN A 117 23.37 -14.34 4.19
CA GLN A 117 24.79 -14.70 4.28
C GLN A 117 25.62 -13.65 5.03
N GLN A 118 25.08 -12.43 5.20
CA GLN A 118 25.79 -11.30 5.79
C GLN A 118 25.47 -11.12 7.28
N ASN A 119 24.20 -11.28 7.67
CA ASN A 119 23.73 -11.09 9.04
C ASN A 119 22.46 -11.90 9.35
N PRO A 120 22.58 -13.23 9.53
CA PRO A 120 21.43 -14.11 9.74
C PRO A 120 20.65 -13.79 11.03
N SER A 121 21.28 -13.15 12.02
CA SER A 121 20.64 -12.72 13.28
C SER A 121 19.98 -11.34 13.23
N GLY A 122 20.20 -10.54 12.18
CA GLY A 122 19.82 -9.13 12.17
C GLY A 122 19.36 -8.57 10.82
N ALA A 123 19.08 -9.44 9.84
CA ALA A 123 18.65 -9.04 8.49
C ALA A 123 17.13 -8.92 8.31
N CYS A 124 16.33 -8.98 9.38
CA CYS A 124 14.85 -8.91 9.31
C CYS A 124 14.32 -7.77 8.44
N ASN A 125 14.99 -6.61 8.46
CA ASN A 125 14.67 -5.45 7.64
C ASN A 125 14.70 -5.73 6.12
N VAL A 126 15.88 -6.06 5.60
CA VAL A 126 16.05 -6.34 4.17
C VAL A 126 15.33 -7.62 3.74
N THR A 127 15.15 -8.60 4.62
CA THR A 127 14.35 -9.79 4.35
C THR A 127 12.87 -9.45 4.17
N CYS A 128 12.29 -8.60 5.04
CA CYS A 128 10.93 -8.12 4.86
C CYS A 128 10.77 -7.31 3.56
N ILE A 129 11.72 -6.42 3.26
CA ILE A 129 11.70 -5.64 2.01
C ILE A 129 11.83 -6.55 0.77
N ALA A 130 12.65 -7.61 0.82
CA ALA A 130 12.75 -8.59 -0.26
C ALA A 130 11.43 -9.32 -0.51
N MET A 131 10.71 -9.74 0.55
CA MET A 131 9.38 -10.35 0.42
C MET A 131 8.38 -9.41 -0.28
N ILE A 132 8.40 -8.13 0.08
CA ILE A 132 7.54 -7.10 -0.57
C ILE A 132 7.92 -6.91 -2.04
N LEU A 133 9.21 -6.74 -2.35
CA LEU A 133 9.66 -6.55 -3.73
C LEU A 133 9.24 -7.74 -4.60
N LYS A 134 9.46 -8.97 -4.13
CA LYS A 134 9.04 -10.18 -4.84
C LYS A 134 7.53 -10.29 -5.01
N TYR A 135 6.74 -9.87 -4.03
CA TYR A 135 5.28 -9.83 -4.17
C TYR A 135 4.82 -8.95 -5.35
N TYR A 136 5.54 -7.86 -5.62
CA TYR A 136 5.29 -6.99 -6.78
C TYR A 136 6.09 -7.40 -8.04
N GLY A 137 6.68 -8.61 -8.07
CA GLY A 137 7.46 -9.09 -9.21
C GLY A 137 8.80 -8.37 -9.41
N VAL A 138 9.30 -7.66 -8.39
CA VAL A 138 10.56 -6.93 -8.44
C VAL A 138 11.70 -7.80 -7.91
N ASP A 139 12.65 -8.15 -8.78
CA ASP A 139 13.85 -8.89 -8.41
C ASP A 139 15.07 -8.27 -9.10
N SER A 140 16.06 -7.85 -8.31
CA SER A 140 17.29 -7.24 -8.82
C SER A 140 18.42 -8.24 -9.04
N ARG A 141 18.19 -9.52 -8.72
CA ARG A 141 19.20 -10.57 -8.89
C ARG A 141 19.46 -10.80 -10.37
N THR A 142 20.73 -10.89 -10.71
CA THR A 142 21.18 -11.29 -12.04
C THR A 142 20.99 -12.81 -12.25
N PRO A 143 21.05 -13.31 -13.49
CA PRO A 143 21.07 -14.75 -13.74
C PRO A 143 22.20 -15.48 -12.98
N ASP A 144 23.35 -14.81 -12.81
CA ASP A 144 24.49 -15.35 -12.07
C ASP A 144 24.21 -15.43 -10.56
N ASP A 145 23.56 -14.41 -9.98
CA ASP A 145 23.07 -14.45 -8.59
C ASP A 145 22.12 -15.63 -8.38
N ILE A 146 21.18 -15.83 -9.30
CA ILE A 146 20.22 -16.95 -9.26
C ILE A 146 20.97 -18.29 -9.33
N ASN A 147 21.91 -18.45 -10.26
CA ASN A 147 22.70 -19.66 -10.42
C ASN A 147 23.56 -19.98 -9.20
N ARG A 148 24.01 -18.95 -8.47
CA ARG A 148 24.76 -19.09 -7.21
C ARG A 148 23.89 -19.16 -5.97
N ASN A 149 22.57 -19.25 -6.14
CA ASN A 149 21.60 -19.30 -5.04
C ASN A 149 21.70 -18.09 -4.08
N VAL A 150 22.09 -16.92 -4.59
CA VAL A 150 22.09 -15.66 -3.84
C VAL A 150 20.64 -15.24 -3.58
N GLN A 151 20.35 -14.85 -2.35
CA GLN A 151 19.02 -14.38 -1.97
C GLN A 151 18.88 -12.88 -2.22
N LEU A 152 17.66 -12.41 -2.48
CA LEU A 152 17.44 -10.98 -2.82
C LEU A 152 17.81 -10.09 -1.63
N GLU A 153 17.50 -10.53 -0.42
CA GLU A 153 17.86 -9.87 0.84
C GLU A 153 19.38 -9.72 1.03
N ASP A 154 20.21 -10.59 0.46
CA ASP A 154 21.67 -10.42 0.47
C ASP A 154 22.10 -9.25 -0.41
N VAL A 155 21.52 -9.15 -1.61
CA VAL A 155 21.75 -8.03 -2.54
C VAL A 155 21.33 -6.71 -1.90
N LEU A 156 20.16 -6.68 -1.25
CA LEU A 156 19.66 -5.51 -0.53
C LEU A 156 20.55 -5.16 0.67
N TYR A 157 21.01 -6.16 1.43
CA TYR A 157 21.93 -5.94 2.55
C TYR A 157 23.21 -5.23 2.10
N LEU A 158 23.83 -5.73 1.03
CA LEU A 158 25.04 -5.14 0.47
C LEU A 158 24.79 -3.71 -0.02
N LYS A 159 23.63 -3.43 -0.61
CA LYS A 159 23.28 -2.05 -0.97
C LYS A 159 23.21 -1.14 0.25
N THR A 160 22.53 -1.56 1.31
CA THR A 160 22.43 -0.73 2.53
C THR A 160 23.79 -0.49 3.17
N THR A 161 24.68 -1.49 3.13
CA THR A 161 26.07 -1.36 3.58
C THR A 161 26.87 -0.39 2.70
N GLN A 162 26.60 -0.34 1.39
CA GLN A 162 27.18 0.67 0.50
C GLN A 162 26.72 2.08 0.90
N TRP A 163 25.43 2.28 1.15
CA TRP A 163 24.92 3.57 1.63
C TRP A 163 25.53 3.96 2.97
N ASP A 164 25.72 3.01 3.88
CA ASP A 164 26.39 3.28 5.16
C ASP A 164 27.79 3.86 4.95
N LYS A 165 28.57 3.29 4.03
CA LYS A 165 29.91 3.80 3.68
C LYS A 165 29.85 5.19 3.03
N GLU A 166 28.92 5.39 2.11
CA GLU A 166 28.75 6.66 1.39
C GLU A 166 28.31 7.80 2.31
N ASN A 167 27.53 7.52 3.34
CA ASN A 167 26.96 8.52 4.25
C ASN A 167 27.61 8.55 5.64
N GLY A 168 28.61 7.69 5.89
CA GLY A 168 29.28 7.59 7.18
C GLY A 168 28.39 7.05 8.30
N PHE A 169 27.42 6.18 8.00
CA PHE A 169 26.54 5.57 9.00
C PHE A 169 27.18 4.34 9.68
N TYR A 170 26.87 4.13 10.95
CA TYR A 170 27.40 3.04 11.77
C TYR A 170 26.47 2.73 12.96
N GLY A 171 26.52 1.49 13.47
CA GLY A 171 25.70 1.08 14.61
C GLY A 171 24.20 1.28 14.38
N SER A 172 23.52 2.05 15.24
CA SER A 172 22.08 2.32 15.12
C SER A 172 21.73 3.26 13.96
N SER A 173 22.67 4.04 13.43
CA SER A 173 22.41 4.97 12.32
C SER A 173 22.46 4.30 10.94
N GLN A 174 22.85 3.02 10.85
CA GLN A 174 22.90 2.28 9.60
C GLN A 174 21.57 2.37 8.83
N ALA A 175 21.65 2.55 7.51
CA ALA A 175 20.54 2.77 6.60
C ALA A 175 19.44 1.71 6.77
N ARG A 176 19.80 0.43 6.95
CA ARG A 176 18.82 -0.66 7.13
C ARG A 176 18.03 -0.61 8.44
N HIS A 177 18.48 0.18 9.42
CA HIS A 177 17.75 0.44 10.67
C HIS A 177 16.86 1.69 10.57
N GLN A 178 16.93 2.45 9.46
CA GLN A 178 16.19 3.69 9.27
C GLN A 178 14.96 3.44 8.39
N PRO A 179 13.72 3.68 8.88
CA PRO A 179 12.50 3.41 8.11
C PRO A 179 12.45 4.10 6.74
N LEU A 180 12.97 5.33 6.64
CA LEU A 180 12.99 6.08 5.38
C LEU A 180 13.92 5.45 4.34
N PHE A 181 15.02 4.83 4.76
CA PHE A 181 15.92 4.12 3.85
C PHE A 181 15.34 2.78 3.38
N LEU A 182 14.52 2.12 4.20
CA LEU A 182 13.74 0.96 3.76
C LEU A 182 12.69 1.36 2.71
N MET A 183 12.07 2.53 2.83
CA MET A 183 11.18 3.08 1.79
C MET A 183 11.92 3.49 0.54
N ARG A 184 13.13 4.03 0.70
CA ARG A 184 14.03 4.30 -0.41
C ARG A 184 14.36 3.02 -1.18
N LEU A 185 14.64 1.90 -0.50
CA LEU A 185 14.84 0.60 -1.17
C LEU A 185 13.62 0.24 -2.02
N LEU A 186 12.41 0.25 -1.46
CA LEU A 186 11.19 -0.09 -2.22
C LEU A 186 11.00 0.79 -3.46
N ARG A 187 11.19 2.11 -3.31
CA ARG A 187 10.99 3.07 -4.41
C ARG A 187 12.08 2.95 -5.46
N GLU A 188 13.36 2.91 -5.08
CA GLU A 188 14.47 2.82 -6.03
C GLU A 188 14.49 1.45 -6.74
N TRP A 189 14.23 0.34 -6.02
CA TRP A 189 14.13 -0.97 -6.66
C TRP A 189 12.89 -1.07 -7.53
N GLY A 190 11.75 -0.58 -7.03
CA GLY A 190 10.53 -0.49 -7.82
C GLY A 190 10.72 0.35 -9.08
N GLN A 191 11.50 1.43 -9.03
CA GLN A 191 11.82 2.23 -10.21
C GLN A 191 12.73 1.47 -11.16
N LYS A 192 13.86 0.94 -10.66
CA LYS A 192 14.95 0.41 -11.48
C LYS A 192 14.69 -1.01 -12.01
N TYR A 193 14.11 -1.86 -11.18
CA TYR A 193 13.91 -3.29 -11.46
C TYR A 193 12.42 -3.65 -11.54
N GLY A 194 11.55 -2.89 -10.89
CA GLY A 194 10.09 -3.01 -10.97
C GLY A 194 9.44 -2.07 -11.97
N GLN A 195 10.28 -1.40 -12.80
CA GLN A 195 9.85 -0.57 -13.91
C GLN A 195 8.80 0.49 -13.52
N GLY A 196 9.05 1.21 -12.42
CA GLY A 196 8.19 2.26 -11.89
C GLY A 196 7.17 1.78 -10.86
N ALA A 197 7.17 0.50 -10.48
CA ALA A 197 6.39 0.02 -9.35
C ALA A 197 6.78 0.77 -8.06
N LEU A 198 5.87 0.77 -7.09
CA LEU A 198 6.11 1.18 -5.70
C LEU A 198 6.46 2.66 -5.43
N GLN A 199 6.36 3.58 -6.40
CA GLN A 199 6.75 4.99 -6.19
C GLN A 199 5.93 5.71 -5.11
N ASN A 200 4.67 5.30 -4.92
CA ASN A 200 3.77 5.88 -3.93
C ASN A 200 3.94 5.26 -2.53
N SER A 201 4.85 4.28 -2.38
CA SER A 201 5.09 3.63 -1.09
C SER A 201 5.50 4.65 -0.04
N HIS A 202 5.01 4.56 1.18
CA HIS A 202 5.33 5.52 2.24
C HIS A 202 5.45 4.86 3.61
N PHE A 203 5.98 5.60 4.58
CA PHE A 203 6.10 5.19 5.97
C PHE A 203 5.18 6.05 6.83
N LYS A 204 4.57 5.44 7.86
CA LYS A 204 3.75 6.11 8.86
C LYS A 204 4.20 5.63 10.24
N GLU A 205 4.62 6.56 11.09
CA GLU A 205 5.01 6.27 12.48
C GLU A 205 3.79 5.87 13.31
N PHE A 206 2.66 6.54 13.11
CA PHE A 206 1.46 6.30 13.92
C PHE A 206 0.31 5.76 13.07
N ALA A 207 0.45 4.53 12.58
CA ALA A 207 -0.65 3.85 11.88
C ALA A 207 -1.61 3.17 12.85
N SER A 208 -2.90 3.18 12.52
CA SER A 208 -3.94 2.41 13.20
C SER A 208 -4.04 0.99 12.63
N GLU A 209 -4.62 0.06 13.38
CA GLU A 209 -4.96 -1.27 12.85
C GLU A 209 -5.90 -1.18 11.63
N ASN A 210 -6.77 -0.17 11.60
CA ASN A 210 -7.65 0.07 10.46
C ASN A 210 -6.86 0.49 9.21
N ASP A 211 -5.82 1.33 9.32
CA ASP A 211 -4.93 1.64 8.20
C ASP A 211 -4.34 0.36 7.60
N ILE A 212 -3.85 -0.53 8.46
CA ILE A 212 -3.23 -1.80 8.06
C ILE A 212 -4.25 -2.69 7.35
N LYS A 213 -5.44 -2.89 7.94
CA LYS A 213 -6.50 -3.74 7.35
C LYS A 213 -6.97 -3.19 6.00
N GLN A 214 -7.14 -1.87 5.88
CA GLN A 214 -7.58 -1.24 4.63
C GLN A 214 -6.55 -1.43 3.51
N HIS A 215 -5.26 -1.30 3.84
CA HIS A 215 -4.18 -1.50 2.88
C HIS A 215 -4.11 -2.95 2.40
N ILE A 216 -4.23 -3.91 3.33
CA ILE A 216 -4.26 -5.35 3.04
C ILE A 216 -5.50 -5.73 2.23
N ALA A 217 -6.68 -5.20 2.58
CA ALA A 217 -7.91 -5.42 1.83
C ALA A 217 -7.81 -4.90 0.38
N SER A 218 -7.03 -3.84 0.18
CA SER A 218 -6.68 -3.29 -1.13
C SER A 218 -5.61 -4.10 -1.86
N GLY A 219 -5.26 -5.30 -1.40
CA GLY A 219 -4.32 -6.19 -2.09
C GLY A 219 -2.84 -5.88 -1.83
N ASN A 220 -2.51 -5.05 -0.84
CA ASN A 220 -1.14 -4.64 -0.57
C ASN A 220 -0.67 -5.10 0.83
N PRO A 221 0.43 -5.85 0.95
CA PRO A 221 0.98 -6.20 2.26
C PRO A 221 1.58 -4.99 2.98
N VAL A 222 1.69 -5.06 4.31
CA VAL A 222 2.28 -4.03 5.18
C VAL A 222 3.50 -4.62 5.88
N VAL A 223 4.55 -3.83 6.08
CA VAL A 223 5.64 -4.20 7.01
C VAL A 223 5.46 -3.42 8.30
N ILE A 224 5.41 -4.09 9.44
CA ILE A 224 5.24 -3.46 10.75
C ILE A 224 6.50 -3.62 11.60
N HIS A 225 6.75 -2.64 12.46
CA HIS A 225 7.81 -2.70 13.47
C HIS A 225 7.20 -2.98 14.84
N GLY A 226 7.97 -3.63 15.70
CA GLY A 226 7.59 -3.80 17.10
C GLY A 226 8.69 -4.43 17.94
N TYR A 227 8.46 -4.52 19.24
CA TYR A 227 9.36 -5.13 20.20
C TYR A 227 9.06 -6.62 20.38
N PHE A 228 8.98 -7.35 19.26
CA PHE A 228 8.89 -8.83 19.29
C PHE A 228 10.15 -9.45 19.92
N THR A 229 11.26 -8.71 19.89
CA THR A 229 12.51 -8.98 20.63
C THR A 229 12.93 -7.73 21.41
N ASN A 230 13.89 -7.88 22.33
CA ASN A 230 14.43 -6.77 23.13
C ASN A 230 15.10 -5.66 22.30
N PHE A 231 15.51 -5.94 21.06
CA PHE A 231 16.18 -4.97 20.18
C PHE A 231 15.24 -4.40 19.11
N GLY A 232 13.96 -4.77 19.15
CA GLY A 232 13.03 -4.54 18.06
C GLY A 232 13.13 -5.62 16.98
N HIS A 233 12.08 -5.71 16.17
CA HIS A 233 11.98 -6.64 15.04
C HIS A 233 10.91 -6.13 14.08
N ILE A 234 11.00 -6.53 12.82
CA ILE A 234 10.01 -6.16 11.81
C ILE A 234 9.52 -7.40 11.06
N ILE A 235 8.22 -7.42 10.76
CA ILE A 235 7.54 -8.55 10.11
C ILE A 235 6.65 -8.06 8.97
N VAL A 236 6.29 -8.96 8.05
CA VAL A 236 5.30 -8.67 7.00
C VAL A 236 3.93 -9.12 7.47
N VAL A 237 2.97 -8.20 7.54
CA VAL A 237 1.55 -8.52 7.71
C VAL A 237 0.92 -8.60 6.32
N LYS A 238 0.43 -9.78 5.97
CA LYS A 238 -0.13 -10.08 4.65
C LYS A 238 -1.61 -10.44 4.67
N GLY A 239 -2.22 -10.46 5.84
CA GLY A 239 -3.59 -10.87 6.01
C GLY A 239 -4.10 -10.62 7.41
N TYR A 240 -5.41 -10.77 7.56
CA TYR A 240 -6.12 -10.64 8.81
C TYR A 240 -7.36 -11.54 8.79
N ASP A 241 -7.85 -11.90 9.97
CA ASP A 241 -9.03 -12.72 10.18
C ASP A 241 -9.83 -12.13 11.33
N GLU A 242 -10.93 -11.43 11.01
CA GLU A 242 -11.79 -10.79 12.02
C GLU A 242 -12.53 -11.82 12.87
N THR A 243 -12.69 -13.06 12.39
CA THR A 243 -13.40 -14.11 13.13
C THR A 243 -12.55 -14.64 14.28
N THR A 244 -11.25 -14.81 14.06
CA THR A 244 -10.30 -15.28 15.08
C THR A 244 -9.56 -14.14 15.78
N ARG A 245 -9.68 -12.91 15.28
CA ARG A 245 -8.93 -11.72 15.73
C ARG A 245 -7.43 -11.91 15.61
N GLU A 246 -6.98 -12.40 14.47
CA GLU A 246 -5.58 -12.72 14.20
C GLU A 246 -5.05 -12.04 12.94
N TRP A 247 -3.81 -11.57 13.03
CA TRP A 247 -3.00 -11.21 11.88
C TRP A 247 -2.41 -12.47 11.25
N ILE A 248 -2.31 -12.48 9.92
CA ILE A 248 -1.58 -13.49 9.16
C ILE A 248 -0.29 -12.85 8.66
N CYS A 249 0.84 -13.39 9.09
CA CYS A 249 2.14 -12.77 8.89
C CYS A 249 3.14 -13.72 8.21
N ASN A 250 4.14 -13.12 7.58
CA ASN A 250 5.42 -13.76 7.29
C ASN A 250 6.45 -13.11 8.22
N ASP A 251 6.96 -13.89 9.18
CA ASP A 251 7.96 -13.44 10.15
C ASP A 251 9.33 -13.99 9.77
N PRO A 252 10.31 -13.15 9.40
CA PRO A 252 11.57 -13.65 8.88
C PRO A 252 12.40 -14.41 9.93
N ASN A 253 12.13 -14.26 11.23
CA ASN A 253 12.95 -14.84 12.31
C ASN A 253 12.44 -16.20 12.83
N GLY A 254 11.34 -16.71 12.30
CA GLY A 254 10.66 -17.92 12.78
C GLY A 254 9.31 -17.59 13.43
N LYS A 255 8.77 -18.49 14.26
CA LYS A 255 7.47 -18.28 14.91
C LYS A 255 7.63 -17.58 16.25
N TRP A 256 7.05 -16.39 16.38
CA TRP A 256 6.90 -15.70 17.65
C TRP A 256 5.84 -16.40 18.52
N LEU A 257 6.15 -16.59 19.80
CA LEU A 257 5.29 -17.32 20.74
C LEU A 257 4.31 -16.40 21.49
N GLY A 258 4.21 -15.14 21.09
CA GLY A 258 3.36 -14.12 21.71
C GLY A 258 4.10 -13.26 22.73
N TYR A 259 3.36 -12.33 23.35
CA TYR A 259 3.92 -11.40 24.33
C TYR A 259 4.63 -12.17 25.46
N GLN A 260 5.89 -11.81 25.73
CA GLN A 260 6.79 -12.48 26.69
C GLN A 260 7.15 -13.95 26.37
N GLY A 261 6.72 -14.51 25.23
CA GLY A 261 6.95 -15.91 24.86
C GLY A 261 8.26 -16.20 24.12
N GLY A 262 8.92 -15.18 23.55
CA GLY A 262 10.12 -15.35 22.72
C GLY A 262 9.84 -15.95 21.34
N TYR A 263 10.82 -16.64 20.76
CA TYR A 263 10.75 -17.19 19.40
C TYR A 263 11.08 -18.69 19.36
N ASP A 264 10.27 -19.44 18.62
CA ASP A 264 10.65 -20.74 18.09
C ASP A 264 11.30 -20.55 16.72
N LYS A 265 12.63 -20.65 16.70
CA LYS A 265 13.44 -20.50 15.48
C LYS A 265 13.48 -21.76 14.61
N ASN A 266 12.99 -22.89 15.12
CA ASN A 266 12.90 -24.14 14.36
C ASN A 266 11.57 -24.22 13.58
N ALA A 267 10.57 -23.47 14.03
CA ALA A 267 9.33 -23.29 13.28
C ALA A 267 9.50 -22.28 12.14
N SER A 268 8.90 -22.59 10.99
CA SER A 268 8.79 -21.63 9.88
C SER A 268 8.00 -20.41 10.33
N GLY A 269 8.47 -19.22 9.93
CA GLY A 269 7.75 -17.97 10.10
C GLY A 269 6.76 -17.69 8.96
N GLU A 270 6.58 -18.61 8.02
CA GLU A 270 5.62 -18.48 6.92
C GLU A 270 4.18 -18.68 7.41
N ASN A 271 3.26 -17.79 7.01
CA ASN A 271 1.83 -17.86 7.33
C ASN A 271 1.53 -18.02 8.84
N VAL A 272 2.40 -17.50 9.71
CA VAL A 272 2.18 -17.52 11.16
C VAL A 272 1.00 -16.63 11.54
N ARG A 273 0.30 -17.03 12.61
CA ARG A 273 -0.88 -16.34 13.13
C ARG A 273 -0.58 -15.74 14.49
N TYR A 274 -0.79 -14.43 14.61
CA TYR A 274 -0.57 -13.69 15.86
C TYR A 274 -1.86 -12.95 16.22
N SER A 275 -2.31 -13.06 17.46
CA SER A 275 -3.51 -12.36 17.91
C SER A 275 -3.32 -10.85 17.81
N TYR A 276 -4.42 -10.13 17.52
CA TYR A 276 -4.41 -8.66 17.49
C TYR A 276 -3.88 -8.09 18.80
N ASP A 277 -4.27 -8.68 19.92
CA ASP A 277 -3.90 -8.20 21.24
C ASP A 277 -2.39 -8.37 21.50
N ASN A 278 -1.80 -9.53 21.20
CA ASN A 278 -0.36 -9.73 21.34
C ASN A 278 0.45 -8.75 20.47
N VAL A 279 0.05 -8.57 19.20
CA VAL A 279 0.74 -7.62 18.32
C VAL A 279 0.60 -6.20 18.85
N ARG A 280 -0.57 -5.83 19.39
CA ARG A 280 -0.80 -4.51 19.98
C ARG A 280 0.14 -4.22 21.14
N GLU A 281 0.37 -5.18 22.04
CA GLU A 281 1.29 -5.03 23.18
C GLU A 281 2.73 -4.66 22.77
N VAL A 282 3.20 -5.15 21.62
CA VAL A 282 4.60 -4.95 21.19
C VAL A 282 4.78 -3.90 20.09
N CYS A 283 3.73 -3.56 19.36
CA CYS A 283 3.79 -2.66 18.20
C CYS A 283 3.17 -1.28 18.47
N HIS A 284 2.23 -1.16 19.41
CA HIS A 284 1.41 0.04 19.58
C HIS A 284 2.05 1.06 20.55
N ILE A 285 3.33 1.35 20.37
CA ILE A 285 4.09 2.19 21.29
C ILE A 285 3.99 3.66 20.86
N GLY A 286 3.60 4.53 21.79
CA GLY A 286 3.45 5.96 21.51
C GLY A 286 2.17 6.33 20.74
N GLY A 287 1.15 5.46 20.73
CA GLY A 287 -0.18 5.77 20.18
C GLY A 287 -0.39 5.40 18.70
N GLY A 288 0.53 4.65 18.09
CA GLY A 288 0.32 4.02 16.79
C GLY A 288 1.34 2.92 16.50
N ILE A 289 1.21 2.30 15.32
CA ILE A 289 2.12 1.26 14.84
C ILE A 289 2.98 1.84 13.72
N TRP A 290 4.29 1.64 13.82
CA TRP A 290 5.25 2.02 12.78
C TRP A 290 5.11 1.08 11.59
N CYS A 291 4.63 1.62 10.48
CA CYS A 291 4.25 0.83 9.30
C CYS A 291 4.87 1.37 8.02
N HIS A 292 5.34 0.44 7.19
CA HIS A 292 5.60 0.68 5.79
C HIS A 292 4.40 0.25 4.96
N PHE A 293 3.95 1.15 4.09
CA PHE A 293 2.85 0.94 3.16
C PHE A 293 3.38 0.92 1.72
N PRO A 294 3.79 -0.25 1.20
CA PRO A 294 4.12 -0.43 -0.21
C PRO A 294 2.89 -0.17 -1.10
N ILE A 295 2.99 0.76 -2.04
CA ILE A 295 1.88 1.13 -2.93
C ILE A 295 2.37 1.18 -4.39
N PRO A 296 1.88 0.30 -5.28
CA PRO A 296 2.12 0.44 -6.71
C PRO A 296 1.37 1.66 -7.28
N ARG A 297 1.87 2.22 -8.39
CA ARG A 297 1.11 3.24 -9.14
C ARG A 297 -0.11 2.57 -9.77
N VAL A 298 -1.30 3.11 -9.51
CA VAL A 298 -2.54 2.64 -10.12
C VAL A 298 -2.64 3.20 -11.54
N LEU A 299 -2.70 2.32 -12.55
CA LEU A 299 -2.84 2.71 -13.95
C LEU A 299 -4.28 2.55 -14.42
N ARG A 300 -4.78 3.51 -15.19
CA ARG A 300 -6.13 3.52 -15.76
C ARG A 300 -6.23 4.58 -16.86
N LEU A 301 -7.27 4.51 -17.67
CA LEU A 301 -7.61 5.59 -18.60
C LEU A 301 -7.96 6.86 -17.82
N LYS A 302 -7.41 8.00 -18.24
CA LYS A 302 -7.68 9.33 -17.66
C LYS A 302 -7.79 10.36 -18.78
N GLN A 303 -8.46 11.49 -18.51
CA GLN A 303 -8.61 12.58 -19.50
C GLN A 303 -7.26 13.14 -19.95
N GLN A 304 -6.27 13.17 -19.06
CA GLN A 304 -4.86 13.20 -19.42
C GLN A 304 -4.32 11.76 -19.34
N LEU A 305 -3.94 11.20 -20.49
CA LEU A 305 -3.50 9.81 -20.59
C LEU A 305 -2.29 9.58 -19.68
N MET A 306 -2.28 8.41 -19.03
CA MET A 306 -1.14 8.02 -18.24
C MET A 306 -0.05 7.53 -19.18
N GLU A 307 1.15 8.07 -19.00
CA GLU A 307 2.34 7.68 -19.75
C GLU A 307 3.39 7.11 -18.80
N GLY A 308 4.19 6.18 -19.31
CA GLY A 308 5.34 5.64 -18.58
C GLY A 308 5.68 4.19 -18.89
N GLN A 309 6.80 3.75 -18.34
CA GLN A 309 7.32 2.39 -18.49
C GLN A 309 6.42 1.32 -17.85
N ASP A 310 5.68 1.72 -16.81
CA ASP A 310 4.66 0.91 -16.15
C ASP A 310 3.50 0.58 -17.09
N VAL A 311 3.08 1.53 -17.94
CA VAL A 311 2.08 1.30 -19.00
C VAL A 311 2.58 0.34 -20.08
N ILE A 312 3.82 0.54 -20.57
CA ILE A 312 4.44 -0.35 -21.58
C ILE A 312 4.42 -1.80 -21.12
N GLN A 313 4.69 -2.07 -19.84
CA GLN A 313 4.68 -3.44 -19.33
C GLN A 313 3.32 -4.05 -19.22
N VAL A 314 2.32 -3.30 -18.73
CA VAL A 314 0.96 -3.83 -18.69
C VAL A 314 0.57 -4.21 -20.11
N GLN A 315 0.80 -3.32 -21.08
CA GLN A 315 0.57 -3.61 -22.49
C GLN A 315 1.39 -4.81 -22.97
N THR A 316 2.66 -4.94 -22.58
CA THR A 316 3.52 -6.08 -22.96
C THR A 316 3.05 -7.39 -22.35
N ALA A 317 2.67 -7.39 -21.07
CA ALA A 317 2.17 -8.56 -20.35
C ALA A 317 0.84 -9.00 -20.92
N LEU A 318 -0.08 -8.06 -21.15
CA LEU A 318 -1.36 -8.31 -21.82
C LEU A 318 -1.15 -8.87 -23.24
N LYS A 319 -0.26 -8.25 -24.03
CA LYS A 319 0.10 -8.76 -25.36
C LYS A 319 0.67 -10.18 -25.30
N LYS A 320 1.54 -10.46 -24.34
CA LYS A 320 2.12 -11.79 -24.10
C LYS A 320 1.05 -12.82 -23.69
N LEU A 321 0.04 -12.39 -22.96
CA LEU A 321 -1.10 -13.21 -22.55
C LEU A 321 -2.16 -13.37 -23.67
N GLY A 322 -1.98 -12.73 -24.83
CA GLY A 322 -2.84 -12.88 -26.01
C GLY A 322 -3.85 -11.76 -26.21
N PHE A 323 -3.86 -10.73 -25.38
CA PHE A 323 -4.77 -9.59 -25.54
C PHE A 323 -4.28 -8.62 -26.63
N SER A 324 -5.22 -8.04 -27.38
CA SER A 324 -4.92 -7.13 -28.49
C SER A 324 -4.58 -5.73 -27.97
N VAL A 325 -3.30 -5.48 -27.69
CA VAL A 325 -2.78 -4.16 -27.26
C VAL A 325 -1.35 -3.94 -27.76
N GLU A 326 -1.00 -2.69 -28.08
CA GLU A 326 0.35 -2.32 -28.49
C GLU A 326 1.11 -1.63 -27.33
N PRO A 327 2.37 -2.03 -27.03
CA PRO A 327 3.19 -1.44 -25.95
C PRO A 327 3.73 -0.03 -26.28
N ASN A 328 2.85 0.93 -26.50
CA ASN A 328 3.20 2.32 -26.85
C ASN A 328 3.46 3.22 -25.63
N GLY A 329 3.21 2.72 -24.42
CA GLY A 329 3.43 3.45 -23.17
C GLY A 329 2.38 4.50 -22.82
N ILE A 330 1.27 4.52 -23.56
CA ILE A 330 0.14 5.41 -23.35
C ILE A 330 -1.07 4.57 -22.94
N PHE A 331 -1.63 4.83 -21.77
CA PHE A 331 -2.79 4.10 -21.27
C PHE A 331 -4.05 4.66 -21.94
N ASP A 332 -4.30 4.23 -23.17
CA ASP A 332 -5.40 4.63 -24.02
C ASP A 332 -6.62 3.69 -23.90
N LYS A 333 -7.66 3.91 -24.71
CA LYS A 333 -8.88 3.09 -24.71
C LYS A 333 -8.63 1.63 -25.09
N ASN A 334 -7.63 1.37 -25.94
CA ASN A 334 -7.28 0.00 -26.35
C ASN A 334 -6.63 -0.75 -25.18
N THR A 335 -5.74 -0.06 -24.46
CA THR A 335 -5.11 -0.58 -23.25
C THR A 335 -6.15 -0.85 -22.16
N ASP A 336 -7.07 0.09 -21.93
CA ASP A 336 -8.18 -0.05 -20.99
C ASP A 336 -9.06 -1.28 -21.31
N SER A 337 -9.42 -1.44 -22.59
CA SER A 337 -10.20 -2.59 -23.06
C SER A 337 -9.47 -3.92 -22.84
N ALA A 338 -8.16 -3.97 -23.11
CA ALA A 338 -7.34 -5.15 -22.88
C ALA A 338 -7.20 -5.50 -21.39
N VAL A 339 -7.09 -4.49 -20.51
CA VAL A 339 -7.09 -4.69 -19.06
C VAL A 339 -8.43 -5.26 -18.59
N GLN A 340 -9.55 -4.73 -19.06
CA GLN A 340 -10.88 -5.24 -18.71
C GLN A 340 -11.06 -6.70 -19.14
N GLN A 341 -10.64 -7.05 -20.35
CA GLN A 341 -10.67 -8.44 -20.84
C GLN A 341 -9.81 -9.36 -19.98
N PHE A 342 -8.60 -8.93 -19.62
CA PHE A 342 -7.74 -9.70 -18.71
C PHE A 342 -8.35 -9.87 -17.32
N GLN A 343 -8.92 -8.82 -16.75
CA GLN A 343 -9.59 -8.89 -15.47
C GLN A 343 -10.75 -9.88 -15.51
N GLN A 344 -11.51 -9.89 -16.60
CA GLN A 344 -12.59 -10.83 -16.83
C GLN A 344 -12.06 -12.28 -16.90
N GLU A 345 -10.97 -12.53 -17.62
CA GLU A 345 -10.35 -13.87 -17.71
C GLU A 345 -9.73 -14.36 -16.39
N LYS A 346 -9.40 -13.45 -15.47
CA LYS A 346 -8.79 -13.76 -14.17
C LYS A 346 -9.76 -13.70 -13.00
N ASP A 347 -11.07 -13.62 -13.28
CA ASP A 347 -12.13 -13.46 -12.27
C ASP A 347 -11.85 -12.29 -11.30
N LEU A 348 -11.28 -11.21 -11.82
CA LEU A 348 -11.05 -9.95 -11.11
C LEU A 348 -12.21 -8.98 -11.37
N THR A 349 -12.30 -7.93 -10.56
CA THR A 349 -13.20 -6.80 -10.85
C THR A 349 -12.85 -6.20 -12.22
N VAL A 350 -13.80 -6.22 -13.15
CA VAL A 350 -13.64 -5.69 -14.51
C VAL A 350 -13.86 -4.19 -14.51
N ASP A 351 -12.84 -3.44 -14.11
CA ASP A 351 -12.89 -1.99 -13.93
C ASP A 351 -11.90 -1.22 -14.82
N GLY A 352 -11.07 -1.91 -15.61
CA GLY A 352 -10.04 -1.30 -16.45
C GLY A 352 -8.87 -0.71 -15.65
N VAL A 353 -8.86 -0.91 -14.33
CA VAL A 353 -7.87 -0.36 -13.42
C VAL A 353 -6.80 -1.42 -13.12
N VAL A 354 -5.55 -1.10 -13.45
CA VAL A 354 -4.39 -1.90 -13.05
C VAL A 354 -4.02 -1.53 -11.61
N GLY A 355 -4.83 -2.01 -10.68
CA GLY A 355 -4.55 -1.98 -9.24
C GLY A 355 -3.65 -3.13 -8.81
N SER A 356 -3.32 -3.19 -7.52
CA SER A 356 -2.45 -4.21 -6.91
C SER A 356 -2.82 -5.66 -7.28
N LYS A 357 -4.12 -6.01 -7.29
CA LYS A 357 -4.62 -7.35 -7.66
C LYS A 357 -4.37 -7.66 -9.13
N THR A 358 -4.61 -6.70 -10.01
CA THR A 358 -4.34 -6.80 -11.45
C THR A 358 -2.83 -6.93 -11.69
N TRP A 359 -2.01 -6.10 -11.02
CA TRP A 359 -0.54 -6.20 -11.04
C TRP A 359 -0.06 -7.58 -10.61
N ALA A 360 -0.49 -8.06 -9.44
CA ALA A 360 -0.11 -9.39 -8.97
C ALA A 360 -0.48 -10.46 -10.00
N SER A 361 -1.69 -10.41 -10.55
CA SER A 361 -2.15 -11.42 -11.53
C SER A 361 -1.40 -11.36 -12.87
N LEU A 362 -1.01 -10.18 -13.34
CA LEU A 362 -0.23 -9.99 -14.57
C LEU A 362 1.20 -10.52 -14.46
N PHE A 363 1.79 -10.39 -13.27
CA PHE A 363 3.22 -10.62 -13.04
C PHE A 363 3.52 -11.75 -12.04
N THR A 364 2.53 -12.57 -11.69
CA THR A 364 2.78 -13.80 -10.92
C THR A 364 3.59 -14.75 -11.79
N THR A 365 4.82 -15.04 -11.37
CA THR A 365 5.68 -16.04 -12.01
C THR A 365 4.98 -17.39 -11.93
N SER A 366 4.61 -17.98 -13.07
CA SER A 366 4.31 -19.41 -13.10
C SER A 366 5.61 -20.14 -12.72
N ALA A 367 5.51 -20.99 -11.69
CA ALA A 367 6.61 -21.74 -11.11
C ALA A 367 7.35 -22.62 -12.14
#